data_AF-A0A4R9VQI0-F1
#
_entry.id   AF-A0A4R9VQI0-F1
#
_cell.length_a   1.000
_cell.length_b   1.000
_cell.length_c   1.000
_cell.angle_alpha   90.00
_cell.angle_beta   90.00
_cell.angle_gamma   90.00
#
_symmetry.space_group_name_H-M   'P 1'
#
loop_
_entity.id
_entity.type
_entity.pdbx_description
1 polymer ?
#
loop_
_entity_poly.entity_id
_entity_poly.type
_entity_poly.pdbx_seq_one_letter_code
_entity_poly.pdbx_strand_id
1 'polypeptide(L)'
;LFILLLLSLKKYRNVVLIFWIISLISLLVMIIISQPHMSHSRVYFGTDTRLQTMLLGVILAFLWPPFKLKKNPQKTLTHIIDGIGVFGIFILLLLFYKVNDNSDWIYNGGFYLISAMTLFVIMSAVHPS
;
A
#
# COMPACT_ATOMS: atom_id res chain seq x y z
N LEU A 1 -7.01 9.67 18.20
CA LEU A 1 -5.66 9.06 18.29
C LEU A 1 -4.75 9.47 17.13
N PHE A 2 -5.17 9.29 15.87
CA PHE A 2 -4.39 9.68 14.68
C PHE A 2 -4.03 11.19 14.63
N ILE A 3 -4.99 12.07 14.91
CA ILE A 3 -4.78 13.52 14.99
C ILE A 3 -3.85 13.89 16.16
N LEU A 4 -3.96 13.21 17.31
CA LEU A 4 -3.09 13.39 18.47
C LEU A 4 -1.64 12.98 18.18
N LEU A 5 -1.44 11.89 17.43
CA LEU A 5 -0.12 11.43 17.00
C LEU A 5 0.54 12.45 16.05
N LEU A 6 -0.23 13.00 15.10
CA LEU A 6 0.22 14.05 14.17
C LEU A 6 0.60 15.35 14.89
N LEU A 7 -0.12 15.71 15.95
CA LEU A 7 0.16 16.90 16.76
C LEU A 7 1.36 16.70 17.70
N SER A 8 1.58 15.47 18.19
CA SER A 8 2.69 15.14 19.09
C SER A 8 4.02 14.98 18.37
N LEU A 9 4.00 14.45 17.14
CA LEU A 9 5.20 14.21 16.34
C LEU A 9 5.54 15.41 15.46
N LYS A 10 6.48 16.25 15.93
CA LYS A 10 6.93 17.47 15.24
C LYS A 10 7.49 17.26 13.81
N LYS A 11 7.76 16.02 13.37
CA LYS A 11 8.32 15.71 12.05
C LYS A 11 7.53 14.61 11.35
N TYR A 12 7.05 14.90 10.13
CA TYR A 12 6.32 13.95 9.28
C TYR A 12 7.09 12.64 9.03
N ARG A 13 8.43 12.68 9.00
CA ARG A 13 9.28 11.49 8.88
C ARG A 13 9.03 10.46 10.00
N ASN A 14 8.81 10.91 11.23
CA ASN A 14 8.57 10.01 12.36
C ASN A 14 7.19 9.34 12.24
N VAL A 15 6.19 10.10 11.80
CA VAL A 15 4.83 9.59 11.54
C VAL A 15 4.86 8.52 10.46
N VAL A 16 5.55 8.79 9.34
CA VAL A 16 5.71 7.83 8.24
C VAL A 16 6.40 6.55 8.73
N LEU A 17 7.49 6.67 9.48
CA LEU A 17 8.22 5.52 10.01
C LEU A 17 7.34 4.68 10.96
N ILE A 18 6.60 5.32 11.86
CA ILE A 18 5.69 4.64 12.79
C ILE A 18 4.60 3.90 12.04
N PHE A 19 3.93 4.55 11.08
CA PHE A 19 2.91 3.87 10.27
C PHE A 19 3.48 2.75 9.43
N TRP A 20 4.71 2.89 8.93
CA TRP A 20 5.37 1.83 8.19
C TRP A 20 5.64 0.62 9.10
N ILE A 21 6.18 0.84 10.30
CA ILE A 21 6.38 -0.24 11.29
C ILE A 21 5.05 -0.91 11.67
N ILE A 22 4.00 -0.13 11.96
CA ILE A 22 2.67 -0.69 12.28
C ILE A 22 2.10 -1.48 11.10
N SER A 23 2.31 -1.03 9.85
CA SER A 23 1.89 -1.76 8.67
C SER A 23 2.61 -3.12 8.55
N LEU A 24 3.90 -3.18 8.88
CA LEU A 24 4.66 -4.44 8.90
C LEU A 24 4.21 -5.36 10.03
N ILE A 25 3.87 -4.82 11.21
CA ILE A 25 3.30 -5.61 12.30
C ILE A 25 1.94 -6.20 11.85
N SER A 26 1.07 -5.39 11.24
CA SER A 26 -0.22 -5.85 10.69
C SER A 26 -0.04 -6.95 9.63
N LEU A 27 0.96 -6.81 8.74
CA LEU A 27 1.36 -7.85 7.79
C LEU A 27 1.77 -9.15 8.49
N LEU A 28 2.66 -9.06 9.48
CA LEU A 28 3.16 -10.22 10.19
C LEU A 28 2.05 -10.94 10.96
N VAL A 29 1.15 -10.19 11.60
CA VAL A 29 -0.04 -10.76 12.26
C VAL A 29 -0.92 -11.50 11.23
N MET A 30 -1.09 -10.95 10.03
CA MET A 30 -1.81 -11.62 8.94
C MET A 30 -1.17 -12.96 8.57
N ILE A 31 0.15 -12.97 8.35
CA ILE A 31 0.92 -14.15 7.97
C ILE A 31 0.86 -15.22 9.08
N ILE A 32 1.05 -14.83 10.34
CA ILE A 32 1.10 -15.76 11.48
C ILE A 32 -0.25 -16.42 11.73
N ILE A 33 -1.35 -15.67 11.59
CA ILE A 33 -2.70 -16.18 11.87
C ILE A 33 -3.29 -16.92 10.67
N SER A 34 -2.81 -16.63 9.45
CA SER A 34 -3.26 -17.29 8.23
C SER A 34 -2.92 -18.78 8.28
N GLN A 35 -3.95 -19.61 8.43
CA GLN A 35 -3.84 -21.07 8.42
C GLN A 35 -4.20 -21.59 7.02
N PRO A 36 -3.33 -22.41 6.38
CA PRO A 36 -3.65 -23.03 5.11
C PRO A 36 -4.90 -23.92 5.25
N HIS A 37 -5.74 -23.94 4.20
CA HIS A 37 -6.92 -24.81 4.12
C HIS A 37 -7.99 -24.62 5.21
N MET A 38 -7.98 -23.49 5.94
CA MET A 38 -9.01 -23.10 6.90
C MET A 38 -9.78 -21.86 6.44
N SER A 39 -10.89 -21.55 7.11
CA SER A 39 -11.67 -20.35 6.81
C SER A 39 -10.86 -19.08 7.06
N HIS A 40 -10.67 -18.27 6.01
CA HIS A 40 -9.93 -17.01 6.06
C HIS A 40 -10.72 -15.82 6.60
N SER A 41 -11.97 -16.01 7.04
CA SER A 41 -12.86 -14.92 7.44
C SER A 41 -12.24 -14.00 8.49
N ARG A 42 -11.58 -14.55 9.53
CA ARG A 42 -10.94 -13.74 10.57
C ARG A 42 -9.83 -12.84 10.03
N VAL A 43 -9.00 -13.36 9.13
CA VAL A 43 -7.82 -12.66 8.61
C VAL A 43 -8.25 -11.64 7.55
N TYR A 44 -9.31 -11.95 6.80
CA TYR A 44 -9.88 -11.07 5.79
C TYR A 44 -10.67 -9.89 6.39
N PHE A 45 -11.49 -10.13 7.42
CA PHE A 45 -12.32 -9.09 8.06
C PHE A 45 -11.66 -8.44 9.29
N GLY A 46 -10.53 -8.98 9.77
CA GLY A 46 -9.79 -8.42 10.89
C GLY A 46 -9.15 -7.08 10.56
N THR A 47 -9.48 -6.04 11.32
CA THR A 47 -8.82 -4.73 11.16
C THR A 47 -7.33 -4.83 11.43
N ASP A 48 -6.92 -5.58 12.45
CA ASP A 48 -5.52 -5.77 12.83
C ASP A 48 -4.66 -6.45 11.75
N THR A 49 -5.24 -7.31 10.92
CA THR A 49 -4.58 -7.98 9.78
C THR A 49 -4.70 -7.23 8.46
N ARG A 50 -5.69 -6.32 8.33
CA ARG A 50 -5.93 -5.52 7.13
C ARG A 50 -5.40 -4.08 7.23
N LEU A 51 -5.09 -3.60 8.42
CA LEU A 51 -4.64 -2.22 8.67
C LEU A 51 -3.45 -1.82 7.80
N GLN A 52 -2.55 -2.76 7.50
CA GLN A 52 -1.42 -2.58 6.59
C GLN A 52 -1.77 -1.86 5.27
N THR A 53 -2.88 -2.23 4.62
CA THR A 53 -3.20 -1.71 3.28
C THR A 53 -3.62 -0.24 3.34
N MET A 54 -4.34 0.14 4.40
CA MET A 54 -4.75 1.52 4.64
C MET A 54 -3.56 2.40 5.04
N LEU A 55 -2.67 1.90 5.91
CA LEU A 55 -1.49 2.64 6.35
C LEU A 55 -0.51 2.89 5.21
N LEU A 56 -0.36 1.95 4.27
CA LEU A 56 0.43 2.17 3.05
C LEU A 56 -0.09 3.36 2.22
N GLY A 57 -1.41 3.49 2.07
CA GLY A 57 -2.02 4.66 1.41
C GLY A 57 -1.76 5.98 2.15
N VAL A 58 -1.88 5.96 3.47
CA VAL A 58 -1.56 7.12 4.32
C VAL A 58 -0.10 7.53 4.15
N ILE A 59 0.83 6.57 4.17
CA ILE A 59 2.26 6.83 3.98
C ILE A 59 2.52 7.49 2.63
N LEU A 60 1.90 6.98 1.55
CA LEU A 60 2.03 7.58 0.22
C LEU A 60 1.54 9.03 0.22
N ALA A 61 0.42 9.34 0.88
CA ALA A 61 -0.10 10.70 0.95
C ALA A 61 0.88 11.68 1.64
N PHE A 62 1.65 11.22 2.63
CA PHE A 62 2.70 12.03 3.27
C PHE A 62 3.95 12.19 2.39
N LEU A 63 4.34 11.13 1.67
CA LEU A 63 5.57 11.10 0.87
C LEU A 63 5.39 11.76 -0.51
N TRP A 64 4.21 11.65 -1.10
CA TRP A 64 3.88 12.09 -2.45
C TRP A 64 2.65 13.01 -2.50
N PRO A 65 2.66 14.15 -1.77
CA PRO A 65 1.52 15.05 -1.73
C PRO A 65 1.34 15.76 -3.08
N PRO A 66 0.21 15.56 -3.79
CA PRO A 66 0.03 16.03 -5.18
C PRO A 66 0.17 17.55 -5.32
N PHE A 67 -0.27 18.29 -4.31
CA PHE A 67 -0.22 19.76 -4.29
C PHE A 67 1.20 20.34 -4.13
N LYS A 68 2.21 19.52 -3.80
CA LYS A 68 3.61 19.95 -3.68
C LYS A 68 4.47 19.43 -4.84
N LEU A 69 3.91 18.66 -5.77
CA LEU A 69 4.62 18.17 -6.93
C LEU A 69 4.91 19.32 -7.91
N LYS A 70 6.05 19.24 -8.60
CA LYS A 70 6.45 20.25 -9.58
C LYS A 70 5.48 20.22 -10.75
N LYS A 71 4.89 21.37 -11.10
CA LYS A 71 3.90 21.49 -12.19
C LYS A 71 4.45 21.08 -13.55
N ASN A 72 5.72 21.38 -13.83
CA ASN A 72 6.43 21.01 -15.06
C ASN A 72 7.66 20.15 -14.70
N PRO A 73 7.47 18.85 -14.46
CA PRO A 73 8.56 17.92 -14.22
C PRO A 73 9.36 17.66 -15.51
N GLN A 74 10.55 17.06 -15.37
CA GLN A 74 11.31 16.62 -16.53
C GLN A 74 10.58 15.47 -17.22
N LYS A 75 10.43 15.52 -18.55
CA LYS A 75 9.75 14.48 -19.34
C LYS A 75 10.23 13.06 -19.04
N THR A 76 11.54 12.88 -18.86
CA THR A 76 12.14 11.59 -18.48
C THR A 76 11.57 11.06 -17.16
N LEU A 77 11.41 11.92 -16.16
CA LEU A 77 10.85 11.55 -14.86
C LEU A 77 9.36 11.19 -14.99
N THR A 78 8.60 11.97 -15.76
CA THR A 78 7.19 11.68 -16.04
C THR A 78 7.04 10.29 -16.68
N HIS A 79 7.81 10.00 -17.73
CA HIS A 79 7.75 8.69 -18.40
C HIS A 79 8.16 7.52 -17.51
N ILE A 80 9.13 7.70 -16.61
CA ILE A 80 9.51 6.65 -15.64
C ILE A 80 8.34 6.37 -14.69
N ILE A 81 7.71 7.42 -14.16
CA ILE A 81 6.59 7.29 -13.23
C ILE A 81 5.38 6.66 -13.92
N ASP A 82 5.07 7.06 -15.15
CA ASP A 82 4.02 6.45 -15.97
C ASP A 82 4.30 4.98 -16.25
N GLY A 83 5.56 4.64 -16.56
CA GLY A 83 5.99 3.26 -16.73
C GLY A 83 5.78 2.42 -15.46
N ILE A 84 6.07 2.98 -14.28
CA ILE A 84 5.81 2.35 -12.98
C ILE A 84 4.30 2.14 -12.76
N GLY A 85 3.47 3.13 -13.11
CA GLY A 85 2.01 3.02 -13.05
C GLY A 85 1.45 1.92 -13.95
N VAL A 86 1.88 1.89 -15.22
CA VAL A 86 1.49 0.86 -16.20
C VAL A 86 1.93 -0.52 -15.72
N PHE A 87 3.15 -0.65 -15.19
CA PHE A 87 3.63 -1.89 -14.59
C PHE A 87 2.74 -2.35 -13.42
N GLY A 88 2.36 -1.42 -12.53
CA GLY A 88 1.43 -1.69 -11.43
C GLY A 88 0.07 -2.22 -11.93
N ILE A 89 -0.53 -1.57 -12.93
CA ILE A 89 -1.79 -2.02 -13.54
C ILE A 89 -1.63 -3.42 -14.14
N PHE A 90 -0.55 -3.66 -14.88
CA PHE A 90 -0.28 -4.96 -15.49
C PHE A 90 -0.21 -6.08 -14.45
N ILE A 91 0.53 -5.88 -13.36
CA ILE A 91 0.60 -6.87 -12.26
C ILE A 91 -0.77 -7.05 -11.61
N LEU A 92 -1.53 -5.98 -11.36
CA LEU A 92 -2.87 -6.08 -10.77
C LEU A 92 -3.83 -6.88 -11.66
N LEU A 93 -3.80 -6.68 -12.99
CA LEU A 93 -4.60 -7.46 -13.94
C LEU A 93 -4.19 -8.93 -13.97
N LEU A 94 -2.88 -9.22 -13.91
CA LEU A 94 -2.39 -10.60 -13.80
C LEU A 94 -2.86 -11.26 -12.51
N LEU A 95 -2.80 -10.56 -11.37
CA LEU A 95 -3.26 -11.07 -10.09
C LEU A 95 -4.79 -11.27 -10.10
N PHE A 96 -5.54 -10.34 -10.68
CA PHE A 96 -6.98 -10.48 -10.85
C PHE A 96 -7.36 -11.74 -11.63
N TYR A 97 -6.61 -12.07 -12.68
CA TYR A 97 -6.86 -13.29 -13.46
C TYR A 97 -6.42 -14.57 -12.76
N LYS A 98 -5.32 -14.52 -11.99
CA LYS A 98 -4.68 -15.72 -11.41
C LYS A 98 -5.15 -16.06 -10.00
N VAL A 99 -5.60 -15.07 -9.21
CA VAL A 99 -6.06 -15.28 -7.84
C VAL A 99 -7.51 -15.75 -7.86
N ASN A 100 -7.76 -16.86 -7.17
CA ASN A 100 -9.10 -17.38 -6.91
C ASN A 100 -9.41 -17.31 -5.40
N ASP A 101 -10.67 -17.50 -5.02
CA ASP A 101 -11.14 -17.34 -3.63
C ASP A 101 -10.44 -18.27 -2.62
N ASN A 102 -9.92 -19.41 -3.07
CA ASN A 102 -9.20 -20.39 -2.24
C ASN A 102 -7.67 -20.17 -2.19
N SER A 103 -7.18 -19.00 -2.63
CA SER A 103 -5.73 -18.75 -2.76
C SER A 103 -5.09 -18.36 -1.44
N ASP A 104 -4.60 -19.33 -0.67
CA ASP A 104 -3.96 -19.11 0.63
C ASP A 104 -2.76 -18.13 0.58
N TRP A 105 -2.05 -18.08 -0.55
CA TRP A 105 -0.88 -17.21 -0.71
C TRP A 105 -1.20 -15.71 -0.59
N ILE A 106 -2.44 -15.28 -0.86
CA ILE A 106 -2.80 -13.86 -0.78
C ILE A 106 -2.72 -13.33 0.65
N TYR A 107 -2.96 -14.20 1.63
CA TYR A 107 -2.87 -13.92 3.06
C TYR A 107 -1.42 -13.94 3.55
N ASN A 108 -0.53 -14.63 2.83
CA ASN A 108 0.91 -14.67 3.07
C ASN A 108 1.66 -13.52 2.39
N GLY A 109 1.11 -12.30 2.48
CA GLY A 109 1.71 -11.07 1.95
C GLY A 109 1.26 -10.66 0.55
N GLY A 110 0.44 -11.45 -0.15
CA GLY A 110 -0.14 -11.04 -1.44
C GLY A 110 -0.96 -9.76 -1.35
N PHE A 111 -1.71 -9.53 -0.27
CA PHE A 111 -2.40 -8.25 -0.06
C PHE A 111 -1.46 -7.05 0.07
N TYR A 112 -0.26 -7.24 0.63
CA TYR A 112 0.74 -6.18 0.73
C TYR A 112 1.34 -5.87 -0.65
N LEU A 113 1.58 -6.91 -1.47
CA LEU A 113 2.00 -6.76 -2.86
C LEU A 113 0.93 -6.02 -3.69
N ILE A 114 -0.33 -6.44 -3.60
CA ILE A 114 -1.47 -5.76 -4.28
C ILE A 114 -1.52 -4.29 -3.86
N SER A 115 -1.39 -4.00 -2.57
CA SER A 115 -1.38 -2.62 -2.07
C SER A 115 -0.23 -1.83 -2.65
N ALA A 116 0.99 -2.39 -2.71
CA ALA A 116 2.15 -1.72 -3.29
C ALA A 116 1.96 -1.43 -4.79
N MET A 117 1.42 -2.37 -5.56
CA MET A 117 1.11 -2.14 -6.98
C MET A 117 0.05 -1.05 -7.14
N THR A 118 -0.99 -1.03 -6.31
CA THR A 118 -1.98 0.05 -6.30
C THR A 118 -1.36 1.40 -5.97
N LEU A 119 -0.38 1.46 -5.06
CA LEU A 119 0.33 2.71 -4.76
C LEU A 119 1.13 3.22 -5.98
N PHE A 120 1.73 2.34 -6.78
CA PHE A 120 2.39 2.73 -8.03
C PHE A 120 1.42 3.36 -9.03
N VAL A 121 0.23 2.77 -9.17
CA VAL A 121 -0.84 3.34 -10.02
C VAL A 121 -1.27 4.71 -9.52
N ILE A 122 -1.53 4.85 -8.21
CA ILE A 122 -1.92 6.12 -7.61
C ILE A 122 -0.82 7.17 -7.79
N MET A 123 0.44 6.81 -7.54
CA MET A 123 1.59 7.71 -7.69
C MET A 123 1.70 8.27 -9.10
N SER A 124 1.50 7.43 -10.13
CA SER A 124 1.47 7.87 -11.52
C SER A 124 0.25 8.74 -11.83
N ALA A 125 -0.94 8.32 -11.41
CA ALA A 125 -2.18 9.05 -11.69
C ALA A 125 -2.21 10.48 -11.11
N VAL A 126 -1.52 10.72 -9.99
CA VAL A 126 -1.47 12.04 -9.35
C VAL A 126 -0.24 12.86 -9.74
N HIS A 127 0.73 12.28 -10.45
CA HIS A 127 1.92 12.99 -10.89
C HIS A 127 1.58 13.90 -12.09
N PRO A 128 1.99 15.19 -12.08
CA PRO A 128 1.75 16.08 -13.21
C PRO A 128 2.42 15.58 -14.49
N SER A 129 1.69 15.62 -15.60
CA SER A 129 2.17 15.25 -16.93
C SER A 129 3.03 16.36 -17.55
#